data_AF-A0A9P5SZF6-F1
#
_entry.id   AF-A0A9P5SZF6-F1
#
_cell.length_a   1.000
_cell.length_b   1.000
_cell.length_c   1.000
_cell.angle_alpha   90.00
_cell.angle_beta   90.00
_cell.angle_gamma   90.00
#
_symmetry.space_group_name_H-M   'P 1'
#
loop_
_entity.id
_entity.type
_entity.pdbx_description
1 polymer ?
#
loop_
_entity_poly.entity_id
_entity_poly.type
_entity_poly.pdbx_seq_one_letter_code
_entity_poly.pdbx_strand_id
1 'polypeptide(L)'
;CAGLWDDAHVYKLKEIVDFVHAQGGKIGIQLAHAGRKASVKTSYTNHAESDFWRDNVVAPSGGAHLQWDRNHVIPRELSVEEIQEVVAAFGAAAVRAARAGVDTVEIHGAHGYLIHNFLSPVTNHRTDQYGGSLENRARFLLEVVRVVRANFPAEKPIFFRVSATDFVEGVIDGPSWEIEQTIQIAKWVKEAGVDVIHVSSGGNTAQQKIVPQPGYQVPFAERVKKAVPGLFVVAVGVILDGHQAEEVLEQEKADLIAVGRGFLRHPNFALNAARDLNVKAALSQQYSRGRTIYS
;
A
#
# COMPACT_ATOMS: atom_id res chain seq x y z
N CYS A 1 8.34 -12.11 6.37
CA CYS A 1 8.26 -10.81 5.65
C CYS A 1 9.67 -10.24 5.52
N ALA A 2 9.90 -9.37 4.54
CA ALA A 2 11.14 -8.57 4.50
C ALA A 2 11.13 -7.51 5.62
N GLY A 3 12.32 -7.09 6.08
CA GLY A 3 12.49 -6.13 7.16
C GLY A 3 13.40 -4.97 6.79
N LEU A 4 13.19 -3.82 7.43
CA LEU A 4 14.05 -2.63 7.32
C LEU A 4 14.16 -1.86 8.65
N TRP A 5 14.09 -2.60 9.77
CA TRP A 5 14.22 -2.05 11.13
C TRP A 5 15.66 -2.05 11.66
N ASP A 6 16.58 -2.71 10.96
CA ASP A 6 17.99 -2.89 11.33
C ASP A 6 18.89 -2.38 10.20
N ASP A 7 20.02 -1.77 10.55
CA ASP A 7 21.02 -1.28 9.62
C ASP A 7 21.64 -2.40 8.77
N ALA A 8 21.71 -3.63 9.31
CA ALA A 8 22.18 -4.79 8.56
C ALA A 8 21.29 -5.12 7.34
N HIS A 9 20.00 -4.76 7.36
CA HIS A 9 19.10 -4.98 6.22
C HIS A 9 19.43 -4.10 5.01
N VAL A 10 20.10 -2.95 5.21
CA VAL A 10 20.45 -2.01 4.14
C VAL A 10 21.35 -2.66 3.10
N TYR A 11 22.33 -3.47 3.52
CA TYR A 11 23.30 -4.07 2.62
C TYR A 11 22.63 -4.99 1.59
N LYS A 12 21.73 -5.87 2.03
CA LYS A 12 21.03 -6.79 1.11
C LYS A 12 19.99 -6.10 0.25
N LEU A 13 19.32 -5.06 0.76
CA LEU A 13 18.45 -4.25 -0.07
C LEU A 13 19.25 -3.52 -1.17
N LYS A 14 20.42 -2.98 -0.83
CA LYS A 14 21.29 -2.29 -1.79
C LYS A 14 21.75 -3.20 -2.93
N GLU A 15 22.12 -4.45 -2.66
CA GLU A 15 22.48 -5.43 -3.71
C GLU A 15 21.34 -5.59 -4.75
N ILE A 16 20.08 -5.63 -4.30
CA ILE A 16 18.90 -5.72 -5.17
C ILE A 16 18.70 -4.42 -5.95
N VAL A 17 18.85 -3.27 -5.28
CA VAL A 17 18.71 -1.95 -5.90
C VAL A 17 19.73 -1.76 -7.02
N ASP A 18 21.01 -2.02 -6.73
CA ASP A 18 22.10 -1.88 -7.69
C ASP A 18 21.89 -2.81 -8.90
N PHE A 19 21.39 -4.03 -8.68
CA PHE A 19 21.05 -4.94 -9.78
C PHE A 19 19.95 -4.37 -10.68
N VAL A 20 18.84 -3.87 -10.11
CA VAL A 20 17.74 -3.29 -10.90
C VAL A 20 18.20 -2.05 -11.67
N HIS A 21 18.98 -1.17 -11.04
CA HIS A 21 19.54 0.01 -11.70
C HIS A 21 20.50 -0.37 -12.84
N ALA A 22 21.30 -1.43 -12.69
CA ALA A 22 22.17 -1.94 -13.75
C ALA A 22 21.39 -2.46 -14.97
N GLN A 23 20.11 -2.82 -14.81
CA GLN A 23 19.20 -3.19 -15.91
C GLN A 23 18.41 -1.98 -16.45
N GLY A 24 18.68 -0.76 -15.97
CA GLY A 24 17.96 0.46 -16.36
C GLY A 24 16.58 0.62 -15.70
N GLY A 25 16.25 -0.23 -14.73
CA GLY A 25 14.99 -0.19 -14.00
C GLY A 25 14.98 0.84 -12.87
N LYS A 26 13.78 1.10 -12.35
CA LYS A 26 13.54 1.85 -11.11
C LYS A 26 12.97 0.93 -10.05
N ILE A 27 13.31 1.17 -8.79
CA ILE A 27 12.88 0.32 -7.67
C ILE A 27 12.40 1.16 -6.49
N GLY A 28 11.20 0.82 -6.03
CA GLY A 28 10.63 1.35 -4.79
C GLY A 28 10.53 0.27 -3.72
N ILE A 29 10.32 0.70 -2.48
CA ILE A 29 9.99 -0.20 -1.36
C ILE A 29 8.74 0.29 -0.64
N GLN A 30 7.85 -0.64 -0.29
CA GLN A 30 6.69 -0.33 0.54
C GLN A 30 7.05 -0.52 2.03
N LEU A 31 6.93 0.54 2.82
CA LEU A 31 7.09 0.53 4.28
C LEU A 31 5.75 0.18 4.92
N ALA A 32 5.75 -0.84 5.79
CA ALA A 32 4.53 -1.39 6.36
C ALA A 32 4.69 -1.82 7.81
N HIS A 33 3.58 -1.77 8.55
CA HIS A 33 3.42 -2.41 9.86
C HIS A 33 2.11 -3.20 9.87
N ALA A 34 2.17 -4.51 10.09
CA ALA A 34 1.02 -5.40 9.88
C ALA A 34 -0.09 -5.25 10.95
N GLY A 35 0.19 -4.59 12.08
CA GLY A 35 -0.82 -4.32 13.10
C GLY A 35 -1.52 -5.58 13.58
N ARG A 36 -2.85 -5.56 13.67
CA ARG A 36 -3.65 -6.72 14.16
C ARG A 36 -3.63 -7.94 13.24
N LYS A 37 -3.02 -7.82 12.06
CA LYS A 37 -2.83 -8.91 11.09
C LYS A 37 -1.40 -9.46 11.09
N ALA A 38 -0.57 -9.05 12.05
CA ALA A 38 0.77 -9.59 12.24
C ALA A 38 0.75 -11.03 12.81
N SER A 39 1.92 -11.64 12.95
CA SER A 39 2.09 -12.95 13.62
C SER A 39 1.34 -14.13 12.97
N VAL A 40 1.21 -14.14 11.64
CA VAL A 40 0.60 -15.25 10.89
C VAL A 40 1.65 -16.05 10.12
N LYS A 41 1.42 -17.36 9.98
CA LYS A 41 2.20 -18.22 9.10
C LYS A 41 1.91 -17.89 7.65
N THR A 42 2.84 -18.28 6.77
CA THR A 42 2.70 -18.03 5.34
C THR A 42 1.45 -18.69 4.76
N SER A 43 0.98 -18.12 3.65
CA SER A 43 -0.16 -18.66 2.91
C SER A 43 0.04 -20.09 2.40
N TYR A 44 1.29 -20.46 2.15
CA TYR A 44 1.71 -21.80 1.72
C TYR A 44 1.65 -22.85 2.85
N THR A 45 1.54 -22.41 4.10
CA THR A 45 1.51 -23.25 5.30
C THR A 45 0.20 -23.06 6.09
N ASN A 46 -0.93 -22.97 5.37
CA ASN A 46 -2.30 -22.87 5.90
C ASN A 46 -2.68 -21.60 6.69
N HIS A 47 -1.91 -20.51 6.64
CA HIS A 47 -2.24 -19.25 7.35
C HIS A 47 -2.58 -19.41 8.85
N ALA A 48 -2.09 -20.46 9.50
CA ALA A 48 -2.31 -20.63 10.93
C ALA A 48 -1.50 -19.57 11.72
N GLU A 49 -1.88 -19.31 12.96
CA GLU A 49 -1.10 -18.43 13.84
C GLU A 49 0.35 -18.91 13.95
N SER A 50 1.26 -17.94 14.03
CA SER A 50 2.67 -18.16 14.34
C SER A 50 2.88 -18.08 15.85
N ASP A 51 3.74 -18.92 16.41
CA ASP A 51 4.17 -18.81 17.82
C ASP A 51 5.13 -17.64 18.04
N PHE A 52 5.68 -17.08 16.96
CA PHE A 52 6.60 -15.96 17.00
C PHE A 52 5.86 -14.62 17.08
N TRP A 53 6.25 -13.77 18.04
CA TRP A 53 5.78 -12.38 18.19
C TRP A 53 4.29 -12.20 18.56
N ARG A 54 3.64 -13.24 19.10
CA ARG A 54 2.22 -13.19 19.51
C ARG A 54 1.92 -12.03 20.46
N ASP A 55 2.81 -11.79 21.43
CA ASP A 55 2.64 -10.73 22.43
C ASP A 55 2.84 -9.31 21.87
N ASN A 56 3.28 -9.20 20.61
CA ASN A 56 3.57 -7.93 19.93
C ASN A 56 2.55 -7.60 18.83
N VAL A 57 1.43 -8.32 18.77
CA VAL A 57 0.33 -7.99 17.85
C VAL A 57 -0.46 -6.82 18.41
N VAL A 58 -0.45 -5.71 17.69
CA VAL A 58 -0.96 -4.41 18.18
C VAL A 58 -1.93 -3.76 17.20
N ALA A 59 -2.83 -2.93 17.72
CA ALA A 59 -3.75 -2.10 16.93
C ALA A 59 -4.10 -0.80 17.67
N PRO A 60 -4.83 0.15 17.03
CA PRO A 60 -5.34 1.33 17.73
C PRO A 60 -6.26 0.99 18.91
N SER A 61 -6.99 -0.13 18.84
CA SER A 61 -7.83 -0.64 19.91
C SER A 61 -7.60 -2.14 20.08
N GLY A 62 -7.76 -2.67 21.29
CA GLY A 62 -7.45 -4.06 21.64
C GLY A 62 -8.67 -4.91 22.04
N GLY A 63 -8.45 -6.22 22.16
CA GLY A 63 -9.44 -7.17 22.69
C GLY A 63 -10.09 -8.07 21.65
N ALA A 64 -10.81 -9.10 22.12
CA ALA A 64 -11.29 -10.21 21.28
C ALA A 64 -12.21 -9.78 20.12
N HIS A 65 -13.03 -8.74 20.34
CA HIS A 65 -13.91 -8.16 19.33
C HIS A 65 -13.15 -7.48 18.18
N LEU A 66 -11.84 -7.22 18.35
CA LEU A 66 -10.94 -6.65 17.35
C LEU A 66 -9.97 -7.67 16.76
N GLN A 67 -10.13 -8.96 17.07
CA GLN A 67 -9.48 -10.04 16.33
C GLN A 67 -9.92 -9.98 14.86
N TRP A 68 -8.98 -10.11 13.91
CA TRP A 68 -9.33 -9.99 12.48
C TRP A 68 -10.15 -11.17 11.97
N ASP A 69 -9.71 -12.39 12.29
CA ASP A 69 -10.48 -13.64 12.17
C ASP A 69 -10.00 -14.66 13.21
N ARG A 70 -10.60 -15.85 13.23
CA ARG A 70 -10.28 -16.93 14.19
C ARG A 70 -8.83 -17.45 14.15
N ASN A 71 -8.08 -17.16 13.09
CA ASN A 71 -6.69 -17.60 12.89
C ASN A 71 -5.68 -16.47 13.17
N HIS A 72 -6.13 -15.36 13.77
CA HIS A 72 -5.27 -14.23 14.11
C HIS A 72 -5.21 -14.02 15.61
N VAL A 73 -4.07 -13.52 16.08
CA VAL A 73 -3.91 -13.17 17.49
C VAL A 73 -4.83 -12.00 17.85
N ILE A 74 -5.40 -12.03 19.05
CA ILE A 74 -6.14 -10.90 19.62
C ILE A 74 -5.16 -9.73 19.84
N PRO A 75 -5.37 -8.57 19.22
CA PRO A 75 -4.41 -7.48 19.34
C PRO A 75 -4.50 -6.80 20.70
N ARG A 76 -3.36 -6.28 21.16
CA ARG A 76 -3.28 -5.30 22.24
C ARG A 76 -3.45 -3.88 21.70
N GLU A 77 -4.07 -3.02 22.51
CA GLU A 77 -4.14 -1.59 22.24
C GLU A 77 -2.76 -0.93 22.40
N LEU A 78 -2.38 -0.08 21.45
CA LEU A 78 -1.19 0.77 21.56
C LEU A 78 -1.42 1.91 22.56
N SER A 79 -0.41 2.18 23.39
CA SER A 79 -0.29 3.44 24.12
C SER A 79 0.12 4.59 23.17
N VAL A 80 -0.03 5.84 23.62
CA VAL A 80 0.40 7.02 22.84
C VAL A 80 1.92 7.01 22.62
N GLU A 81 2.67 6.56 23.60
CA GLU A 81 4.13 6.43 23.55
C GLU A 81 4.54 5.42 22.47
N GLU A 82 3.91 4.24 22.44
CA GLU A 82 4.19 3.23 21.41
C GLU A 82 3.76 3.69 20.01
N ILE A 83 2.69 4.49 19.89
CA ILE A 83 2.33 5.13 18.61
C ILE A 83 3.50 5.98 18.10
N GLN A 84 4.11 6.78 18.97
CA GLN A 84 5.26 7.62 18.60
C GLN A 84 6.52 6.79 18.28
N GLU A 85 6.75 5.67 18.98
CA GLU A 85 7.82 4.74 18.64
C GLU A 85 7.64 4.15 17.23
N VAL A 86 6.41 3.79 16.86
CA VAL A 86 6.10 3.31 15.51
C VAL A 86 6.32 4.40 14.48
N VAL A 87 5.89 5.65 14.74
CA VAL A 87 6.18 6.80 13.87
C VAL A 87 7.69 6.94 13.65
N ALA A 88 8.48 6.94 14.74
CA ALA A 88 9.94 7.01 14.66
C ALA A 88 10.54 5.85 13.84
N ALA A 89 9.99 4.64 13.98
CA ALA A 89 10.43 3.46 13.22
C ALA A 89 10.19 3.62 11.71
N PHE A 90 9.07 4.22 11.28
CA PHE A 90 8.84 4.57 9.87
C PHE A 90 9.88 5.58 9.36
N GLY A 91 10.21 6.61 10.16
CA GLY A 91 11.27 7.56 9.84
C GLY A 91 12.64 6.90 9.68
N ALA A 92 13.02 6.03 10.62
CA ALA A 92 14.27 5.28 10.55
C ALA A 92 14.32 4.32 9.35
N ALA A 93 13.20 3.68 9.01
CA ALA A 93 13.10 2.84 7.81
C ALA A 93 13.24 3.67 6.52
N ALA A 94 12.73 4.90 6.48
CA ALA A 94 12.91 5.81 5.34
C ALA A 94 14.39 6.20 5.15
N VAL A 95 15.12 6.49 6.23
CA VAL A 95 16.58 6.73 6.18
C VAL A 95 17.30 5.52 5.60
N ARG A 96 16.96 4.32 6.08
CA ARG A 96 17.57 3.07 5.58
C ARG A 96 17.24 2.79 4.12
N ALA A 97 16.01 3.07 3.69
CA ALA A 97 15.60 2.94 2.30
C ALA A 97 16.40 3.90 1.40
N ALA A 98 16.57 5.16 1.82
CA ALA A 98 17.39 6.13 1.13
C ALA A 98 18.86 5.69 1.03
N ARG A 99 19.44 5.19 2.12
CA ARG A 99 20.82 4.63 2.16
C ARG A 99 20.98 3.43 1.22
N ALA A 100 19.95 2.60 1.07
CA ALA A 100 19.96 1.48 0.13
C ALA A 100 19.86 1.92 -1.33
N GLY A 101 19.46 3.17 -1.59
CA GLY A 101 19.42 3.75 -2.93
C GLY A 101 18.08 3.64 -3.64
N VAL A 102 16.99 3.25 -2.97
CA VAL A 102 15.66 3.13 -3.62
C VAL A 102 15.22 4.46 -4.26
N ASP A 103 14.49 4.39 -5.37
CA ASP A 103 13.99 5.56 -6.10
C ASP A 103 12.73 6.16 -5.46
N THR A 104 11.99 5.38 -4.67
CA THR A 104 10.75 5.80 -4.02
C THR A 104 10.43 4.94 -2.78
N VAL A 105 9.66 5.49 -1.86
CA VAL A 105 9.02 4.74 -0.77
C VAL A 105 7.51 4.82 -0.90
N GLU A 106 6.81 3.72 -0.63
CA GLU A 106 5.35 3.69 -0.50
C GLU A 106 4.95 3.42 0.95
N ILE A 107 4.17 4.31 1.56
CA ILE A 107 3.63 4.11 2.91
C ILE A 107 2.37 3.25 2.82
N HIS A 108 2.33 2.13 3.54
CA HIS A 108 1.19 1.22 3.48
C HIS A 108 0.08 1.56 4.49
N GLY A 109 -0.95 2.28 4.04
CA GLY A 109 -2.17 2.58 4.81
C GLY A 109 -3.44 1.88 4.33
N ALA A 110 -3.31 0.63 3.89
CA ALA A 110 -4.41 -0.13 3.26
C ALA A 110 -4.50 -1.55 3.85
N HIS A 111 -5.46 -2.33 3.35
CA HIS A 111 -5.59 -3.77 3.57
C HIS A 111 -5.73 -4.25 5.02
N GLY A 112 -6.08 -3.35 5.93
CA GLY A 112 -6.33 -3.68 7.33
C GLY A 112 -5.07 -3.87 8.15
N TYR A 113 -3.94 -3.34 7.67
CA TYR A 113 -2.72 -3.21 8.47
C TYR A 113 -2.77 -1.95 9.32
N LEU A 114 -1.72 -1.67 10.10
CA LEU A 114 -1.80 -0.77 11.25
C LEU A 114 -2.38 0.62 10.91
N ILE A 115 -1.84 1.30 9.89
CA ILE A 115 -2.34 2.63 9.49
C ILE A 115 -3.82 2.53 9.05
N HIS A 116 -4.21 1.50 8.30
CA HIS A 116 -5.62 1.31 7.93
C HIS A 116 -6.50 1.03 9.16
N ASN A 117 -5.97 0.31 10.16
CA ASN A 117 -6.71 0.07 11.40
C ASN A 117 -7.02 1.39 12.11
N PHE A 118 -6.05 2.32 12.17
CA PHE A 118 -6.28 3.66 12.73
C PHE A 118 -7.32 4.45 11.92
N LEU A 119 -7.24 4.36 10.59
CA LEU A 119 -8.16 5.08 9.72
C LEU A 119 -9.60 4.59 9.84
N SER A 120 -9.87 3.29 9.98
CA SER A 120 -11.26 2.82 9.94
C SER A 120 -11.96 2.84 11.32
N PRO A 121 -13.19 3.39 11.43
CA PRO A 121 -13.98 3.31 12.66
C PRO A 121 -14.42 1.86 13.00
N VAL A 122 -14.31 0.92 12.06
CA VAL A 122 -14.55 -0.51 12.32
C VAL A 122 -13.52 -1.06 13.32
N THR A 123 -12.34 -0.46 13.38
CA THR A 123 -11.18 -1.00 14.10
C THR A 123 -10.54 -0.05 15.10
N ASN A 124 -10.83 1.24 14.98
CA ASN A 124 -10.33 2.26 15.89
C ASN A 124 -11.49 2.79 16.73
N HIS A 125 -11.56 2.31 17.98
CA HIS A 125 -12.56 2.70 18.97
C HIS A 125 -11.96 3.59 20.06
N ARG A 126 -10.77 4.16 19.81
CA ARG A 126 -10.11 5.06 20.76
C ARG A 126 -10.97 6.30 21.00
N THR A 127 -10.87 6.81 22.22
CA THR A 127 -11.53 8.05 22.67
C THR A 127 -10.55 9.20 22.90
N ASP A 128 -9.25 8.95 22.67
CA ASP A 128 -8.18 9.95 22.77
C ASP A 128 -7.97 10.69 21.43
N GLN A 129 -6.85 11.41 21.31
CA GLN A 129 -6.52 12.19 20.12
C GLN A 129 -6.28 11.35 18.85
N TYR A 130 -6.27 10.02 18.94
CA TYR A 130 -6.09 9.12 17.80
C TYR A 130 -7.38 8.40 17.37
N GLY A 131 -8.54 8.69 17.98
CA GLY A 131 -9.82 8.08 17.59
C GLY A 131 -11.01 9.04 17.55
N GLY A 132 -12.17 8.49 17.20
CA GLY A 132 -13.41 9.25 16.99
C GLY A 132 -13.45 9.94 15.62
N SER A 133 -13.16 11.24 15.59
CA SER A 133 -13.27 12.06 14.37
C SER A 133 -12.31 11.58 13.27
N LEU A 134 -12.58 11.96 12.02
CA LEU A 134 -11.71 11.61 10.90
C LEU A 134 -10.31 12.21 11.07
N GLU A 135 -10.21 13.43 11.59
CA GLU A 135 -8.96 14.13 11.87
C GLU A 135 -8.12 13.37 12.90
N ASN A 136 -8.74 12.89 13.97
CA ASN A 136 -8.04 12.10 14.99
C ASN A 136 -7.60 10.73 14.46
N ARG A 137 -8.49 10.03 13.74
CA ARG A 137 -8.14 8.75 13.10
C ARG A 137 -7.01 8.90 12.07
N ALA A 138 -6.95 10.03 11.36
CA ALA A 138 -5.91 10.35 10.39
C ALA A 138 -4.60 10.82 11.04
N ARG A 139 -4.59 11.20 12.32
CA ARG A 139 -3.45 11.81 12.99
C ARG A 139 -2.18 10.96 12.88
N PHE A 140 -2.30 9.67 13.20
CA PHE A 140 -1.17 8.73 13.10
C PHE A 140 -0.62 8.64 11.67
N LEU A 141 -1.48 8.54 10.65
CA LEU A 141 -1.06 8.56 9.25
C LEU A 141 -0.26 9.83 8.92
N LEU A 142 -0.78 10.99 9.29
CA LEU A 142 -0.14 12.27 8.97
C LEU A 142 1.20 12.44 9.69
N GLU A 143 1.33 11.94 10.91
CA GLU A 143 2.60 11.86 11.64
C GLU A 143 3.62 10.97 10.89
N VAL A 144 3.19 9.78 10.43
CA VAL A 144 4.01 8.88 9.62
C VAL A 144 4.44 9.53 8.29
N VAL A 145 3.52 10.16 7.57
CA VAL A 145 3.84 10.85 6.30
C VAL A 145 4.90 11.93 6.52
N ARG A 146 4.72 12.78 7.54
CA ARG A 146 5.65 13.88 7.83
C ARG A 146 7.03 13.37 8.21
N VAL A 147 7.13 12.34 9.07
CA VAL A 147 8.44 11.82 9.49
C VAL A 147 9.15 11.09 8.35
N VAL A 148 8.42 10.37 7.47
CA VAL A 148 9.00 9.75 6.27
C VAL A 148 9.47 10.82 5.30
N ARG A 149 8.65 11.86 5.03
CA ARG A 149 9.03 12.97 4.16
C ARG A 149 10.26 13.72 4.65
N ALA A 150 10.38 13.94 5.95
CA ALA A 150 11.53 14.59 6.57
C ALA A 150 12.83 13.77 6.48
N ASN A 151 12.73 12.43 6.36
CA ASN A 151 13.86 11.50 6.39
C ASN A 151 14.16 10.83 5.03
N PHE A 152 13.45 11.21 3.97
CA PHE A 152 13.65 10.70 2.62
C PHE A 152 14.07 11.85 1.67
N PRO A 153 14.93 11.62 0.66
CA PRO A 153 15.42 12.69 -0.22
C PRO A 153 14.29 13.48 -0.89
N ALA A 154 14.33 14.82 -0.76
CA ALA A 154 13.22 15.71 -1.10
C ALA A 154 12.82 15.65 -2.59
N GLU A 155 13.77 15.32 -3.46
CA GLU A 155 13.58 15.18 -4.90
C GLU A 155 12.94 13.84 -5.31
N LYS A 156 12.86 12.87 -4.40
CA LYS A 156 12.27 11.55 -4.66
C LYS A 156 10.80 11.52 -4.24
N PRO A 157 9.91 10.93 -5.07
CA PRO A 157 8.49 10.87 -4.77
C PRO A 157 8.22 9.95 -3.57
N ILE A 158 7.16 10.28 -2.83
CA ILE A 158 6.57 9.42 -1.80
C ILE A 158 5.19 8.98 -2.26
N PHE A 159 4.98 7.67 -2.21
CA PHE A 159 3.70 7.05 -2.51
C PHE A 159 2.94 6.78 -1.19
N PHE A 160 1.63 6.87 -1.23
CA PHE A 160 0.76 6.41 -0.15
C PHE A 160 -0.28 5.46 -0.69
N ARG A 161 -0.32 4.23 -0.15
CA ARG A 161 -1.32 3.24 -0.54
C ARG A 161 -2.47 3.21 0.44
N VAL A 162 -3.69 3.35 -0.07
CA VAL A 162 -4.92 3.46 0.71
C VAL A 162 -5.97 2.46 0.24
N SER A 163 -6.77 1.93 1.17
CA SER A 163 -8.00 1.23 0.83
C SER A 163 -9.10 2.27 0.64
N ALA A 164 -9.82 2.26 -0.48
CA ALA A 164 -10.86 3.24 -0.77
C ALA A 164 -12.10 3.10 0.14
N THR A 165 -12.45 1.87 0.50
CA THR A 165 -13.58 1.49 1.35
C THR A 165 -13.27 0.15 2.03
N ASP A 166 -13.95 -0.14 3.14
CA ASP A 166 -13.90 -1.43 3.83
C ASP A 166 -14.82 -2.51 3.21
N PHE A 167 -15.74 -2.13 2.31
CA PHE A 167 -16.75 -3.04 1.72
C PHE A 167 -17.64 -3.74 2.76
N VAL A 168 -18.17 -2.98 3.71
CA VAL A 168 -19.01 -3.51 4.80
C VAL A 168 -20.42 -2.91 4.82
N GLU A 169 -20.79 -2.14 3.80
CA GLU A 169 -22.14 -1.58 3.64
C GLU A 169 -23.17 -2.72 3.68
N GLY A 170 -24.15 -2.60 4.58
CA GLY A 170 -25.20 -3.60 4.79
C GLY A 170 -24.72 -4.91 5.43
N VAL A 171 -23.47 -4.98 5.91
CA VAL A 171 -22.90 -6.16 6.58
C VAL A 171 -22.62 -5.89 8.06
N ILE A 172 -22.09 -4.71 8.37
CA ILE A 172 -21.83 -4.24 9.72
C ILE A 172 -22.70 -3.01 9.98
N ASP A 173 -23.34 -2.98 11.15
CA ASP A 173 -24.06 -1.80 11.62
C ASP A 173 -23.10 -0.71 12.10
N GLY A 174 -23.38 0.54 11.76
CA GLY A 174 -22.61 1.71 12.19
C GLY A 174 -21.65 2.27 11.14
N PRO A 175 -20.79 3.24 11.51
CA PRO A 175 -19.91 3.91 10.57
C PRO A 175 -18.77 2.99 10.09
N SER A 176 -18.43 3.11 8.80
CA SER A 176 -17.35 2.37 8.14
C SER A 176 -16.35 3.31 7.45
N TRP A 177 -15.25 2.75 6.93
CA TRP A 177 -14.35 3.45 6.04
C TRP A 177 -14.92 3.51 4.63
N GLU A 178 -15.11 4.71 4.09
CA GLU A 178 -15.74 4.94 2.78
C GLU A 178 -14.97 5.93 1.92
N ILE A 179 -15.28 5.94 0.63
CA ILE A 179 -14.57 6.71 -0.40
C ILE A 179 -14.48 8.22 -0.13
N GLU A 180 -15.50 8.84 0.49
CA GLU A 180 -15.43 10.27 0.83
C GLU A 180 -14.32 10.57 1.85
N GLN A 181 -14.11 9.67 2.81
CA GLN A 181 -13.02 9.80 3.78
C GLN A 181 -11.67 9.59 3.07
N THR A 182 -11.58 8.66 2.12
CA THR A 182 -10.38 8.48 1.29
C THR A 182 -10.03 9.73 0.49
N ILE A 183 -11.02 10.40 -0.10
CA ILE A 183 -10.81 11.68 -0.81
C ILE A 183 -10.28 12.76 0.14
N GLN A 184 -10.82 12.84 1.36
CA GLN A 184 -10.33 13.80 2.35
C GLN A 184 -8.90 13.48 2.80
N ILE A 185 -8.57 12.21 3.01
CA ILE A 185 -7.19 11.78 3.29
C ILE A 185 -6.27 12.15 2.15
N ALA A 186 -6.67 11.91 0.89
CA ALA A 186 -5.87 12.23 -0.28
C ALA A 186 -5.47 13.72 -0.32
N LYS A 187 -6.37 14.62 0.09
CA LYS A 187 -6.06 16.05 0.24
C LYS A 187 -5.01 16.30 1.32
N TRP A 188 -5.22 15.77 2.53
CA TRP A 188 -4.31 16.00 3.65
C TRP A 188 -2.93 15.37 3.46
N VAL A 189 -2.83 14.18 2.87
CA VAL A 189 -1.52 13.55 2.63
C VAL A 189 -0.76 14.25 1.52
N LYS A 190 -1.45 14.78 0.50
CA LYS A 190 -0.84 15.65 -0.51
C LYS A 190 -0.20 16.88 0.15
N GLU A 191 -0.95 17.57 1.00
CA GLU A 191 -0.46 18.73 1.76
C GLU A 191 0.72 18.36 2.68
N ALA A 192 0.73 17.14 3.21
CA ALA A 192 1.81 16.63 4.05
C ALA A 192 3.05 16.15 3.28
N GLY A 193 3.02 16.14 1.94
CA GLY A 193 4.17 15.81 1.09
C GLY A 193 4.14 14.42 0.42
N VAL A 194 2.96 13.82 0.24
CA VAL A 194 2.76 12.67 -0.65
C VAL A 194 2.57 13.14 -2.09
N ASP A 195 3.30 12.51 -3.00
CA ASP A 195 3.29 12.85 -4.43
C ASP A 195 2.35 11.96 -5.24
N VAL A 196 2.16 10.72 -4.79
CA VAL A 196 1.38 9.71 -5.50
C VAL A 196 0.47 8.93 -4.55
N ILE A 197 -0.81 8.81 -4.85
CA ILE A 197 -1.75 7.98 -4.10
C ILE A 197 -2.10 6.71 -4.87
N HIS A 198 -1.96 5.56 -4.21
CA HIS A 198 -2.22 4.24 -4.78
C HIS A 198 -3.51 3.67 -4.19
N VAL A 199 -4.56 3.61 -5.01
CA VAL A 199 -5.92 3.34 -4.56
C VAL A 199 -6.25 1.85 -4.70
N SER A 200 -6.36 1.17 -3.57
CA SER A 200 -6.85 -0.21 -3.44
C SER A 200 -8.17 -0.21 -2.65
N SER A 201 -8.51 -1.30 -1.96
CA SER A 201 -9.72 -1.39 -1.11
C SER A 201 -9.68 -2.60 -0.19
N GLY A 202 -10.56 -2.59 0.82
CA GLY A 202 -10.82 -3.69 1.72
C GLY A 202 -9.65 -4.08 2.63
N GLY A 203 -9.74 -5.31 3.14
CA GLY A 203 -8.79 -6.01 3.98
C GLY A 203 -8.93 -5.75 5.47
N ASN A 204 -9.72 -4.75 5.88
CA ASN A 204 -9.83 -4.36 7.28
C ASN A 204 -10.59 -5.38 8.12
N THR A 205 -11.65 -6.00 7.61
CA THR A 205 -12.42 -7.03 8.33
C THR A 205 -12.68 -8.24 7.43
N ALA A 206 -12.76 -9.42 8.03
CA ALA A 206 -13.11 -10.66 7.34
C ALA A 206 -14.57 -10.70 6.84
N GLN A 207 -15.43 -9.81 7.35
CA GLN A 207 -16.85 -9.74 6.97
C GLN A 207 -17.10 -9.03 5.63
N GLN A 208 -16.09 -8.31 5.12
CA GLN A 208 -16.17 -7.56 3.87
C GLN A 208 -16.74 -8.37 2.70
N LYS A 209 -17.48 -7.70 1.81
CA LYS A 209 -18.06 -8.31 0.60
C LYS A 209 -17.42 -7.73 -0.64
N ILE A 210 -16.44 -8.46 -1.18
CA ILE A 210 -15.72 -8.08 -2.39
C ILE A 210 -16.00 -9.11 -3.46
N VAL A 211 -16.39 -8.65 -4.65
CA VAL A 211 -16.45 -9.46 -5.87
C VAL A 211 -15.35 -8.98 -6.80
N PRO A 212 -14.18 -9.63 -6.81
CA PRO A 212 -13.08 -9.21 -7.67
C PRO A 212 -13.44 -9.42 -9.14
N GLN A 213 -13.41 -8.35 -9.92
CA GLN A 213 -13.59 -8.35 -11.36
C GLN A 213 -12.55 -7.42 -12.01
N PRO A 214 -12.28 -7.53 -13.32
CA PRO A 214 -11.35 -6.65 -14.00
C PRO A 214 -11.65 -5.17 -13.72
N GLY A 215 -10.65 -4.43 -13.25
CA GLY A 215 -10.74 -2.99 -13.02
C GLY A 215 -11.65 -2.56 -11.85
N TYR A 216 -12.07 -3.46 -10.97
CA TYR A 216 -13.09 -3.15 -9.95
C TYR A 216 -12.76 -2.02 -8.96
N GLN A 217 -11.48 -1.63 -8.82
CA GLN A 217 -11.07 -0.48 -7.99
C GLN A 217 -10.75 0.78 -8.81
N VAL A 218 -10.75 0.69 -10.15
CA VAL A 218 -10.53 1.85 -11.04
C VAL A 218 -11.52 2.98 -10.77
N PRO A 219 -12.83 2.72 -10.53
CA PRO A 219 -13.76 3.80 -10.19
C PRO A 219 -13.36 4.59 -8.93
N PHE A 220 -12.72 3.93 -7.95
CA PHE A 220 -12.21 4.65 -6.76
C PHE A 220 -11.01 5.54 -7.10
N ALA A 221 -10.08 5.04 -7.91
CA ALA A 221 -8.94 5.83 -8.39
C ALA A 221 -9.42 7.07 -9.16
N GLU A 222 -10.38 6.89 -10.07
CA GLU A 222 -10.99 7.98 -10.84
C GLU A 222 -11.62 9.04 -9.94
N ARG A 223 -12.37 8.62 -8.91
CA ARG A 223 -12.99 9.55 -7.95
C ARG A 223 -11.96 10.37 -7.18
N VAL A 224 -10.84 9.76 -6.77
CA VAL A 224 -9.74 10.47 -6.11
C VAL A 224 -9.07 11.45 -7.07
N LYS A 225 -8.75 11.01 -8.29
CA LYS A 225 -8.09 11.83 -9.32
C LYS A 225 -8.90 13.08 -9.65
N LYS A 226 -10.22 12.95 -9.84
CA LYS A 226 -11.13 14.08 -10.08
C LYS A 226 -11.20 15.05 -8.89
N ALA A 227 -11.15 14.54 -7.67
CA ALA A 227 -11.36 15.34 -6.47
C ALA A 227 -10.10 16.05 -5.94
N VAL A 228 -8.90 15.59 -6.33
CA VAL A 228 -7.62 16.11 -5.80
C VAL A 228 -6.64 16.41 -6.95
N PRO A 229 -6.84 17.53 -7.68
CA PRO A 229 -5.96 17.92 -8.77
C PRO A 229 -4.50 18.05 -8.33
N GLY A 230 -3.55 17.60 -9.15
CA GLY A 230 -2.12 17.68 -8.87
C GLY A 230 -1.57 16.66 -7.86
N LEU A 231 -2.35 15.63 -7.53
CA LEU A 231 -1.86 14.41 -6.88
C LEU A 231 -1.92 13.28 -7.92
N PHE A 232 -0.79 12.62 -8.19
CA PHE A 232 -0.79 11.50 -9.14
C PHE A 232 -1.51 10.30 -8.54
N VAL A 233 -2.29 9.58 -9.34
CA VAL A 233 -3.11 8.45 -8.87
C VAL A 233 -2.69 7.16 -9.56
N VAL A 234 -2.44 6.12 -8.77
CA VAL A 234 -2.22 4.75 -9.25
C VAL A 234 -3.52 3.97 -9.13
N ALA A 235 -3.98 3.40 -10.25
CA ALA A 235 -5.06 2.41 -10.26
C ALA A 235 -4.50 0.98 -10.20
N VAL A 236 -5.19 0.12 -9.47
CA VAL A 236 -4.91 -1.32 -9.36
C VAL A 236 -6.21 -2.10 -9.33
N GLY A 237 -6.17 -3.42 -9.49
CA GLY A 237 -7.32 -4.28 -9.26
C GLY A 237 -7.68 -5.08 -10.49
N VAL A 238 -7.08 -6.27 -10.61
CA VAL A 238 -7.33 -7.20 -11.72
C VAL A 238 -7.16 -6.50 -13.07
N ILE A 239 -5.99 -5.87 -13.28
CA ILE A 239 -5.57 -5.41 -14.60
C ILE A 239 -5.07 -6.63 -15.37
N LEU A 240 -5.67 -6.90 -16.53
CA LEU A 240 -5.50 -8.13 -17.30
C LEU A 240 -4.37 -8.05 -18.33
N ASP A 241 -4.32 -6.96 -19.09
CA ASP A 241 -3.46 -6.80 -20.26
C ASP A 241 -3.15 -5.31 -20.55
N GLY A 242 -2.44 -5.07 -21.65
CA GLY A 242 -2.08 -3.72 -22.09
C GLY A 242 -3.29 -2.87 -22.51
N HIS A 243 -4.29 -3.46 -23.16
CA HIS A 243 -5.47 -2.73 -23.63
C HIS A 243 -6.29 -2.16 -22.48
N GLN A 244 -6.55 -2.97 -21.46
CA GLN A 244 -7.26 -2.49 -20.27
C GLN A 244 -6.46 -1.42 -19.53
N ALA A 245 -5.14 -1.59 -19.42
CA ALA A 245 -4.28 -0.60 -18.79
C ALA A 245 -4.31 0.74 -19.52
N GLU A 246 -4.21 0.70 -20.86
CA GLU A 246 -4.25 1.90 -21.71
C GLU A 246 -5.63 2.59 -21.65
N GLU A 247 -6.72 1.83 -21.70
CA GLU A 247 -8.08 2.39 -21.60
C GLU A 247 -8.26 3.22 -20.32
N VAL A 248 -7.72 2.76 -19.19
CA VAL A 248 -7.77 3.48 -17.92
C VAL A 248 -6.99 4.79 -17.98
N LEU A 249 -5.85 4.82 -18.68
CA LEU A 249 -5.02 6.00 -18.85
C LEU A 249 -5.63 7.00 -19.83
N GLU A 250 -6.08 6.55 -21.01
CA GLU A 250 -6.74 7.37 -22.02
C GLU A 250 -8.01 8.05 -21.51
N GLN A 251 -8.75 7.36 -20.62
CA GLN A 251 -9.95 7.92 -19.97
C GLN A 251 -9.61 8.80 -18.76
N GLU A 252 -8.33 9.09 -18.53
CA GLU A 252 -7.81 9.92 -17.43
C GLU A 252 -8.25 9.45 -16.04
N LYS A 253 -8.52 8.14 -15.87
CA LYS A 253 -8.99 7.56 -14.60
C LYS A 253 -7.87 7.36 -13.59
N ALA A 254 -6.63 7.29 -14.07
CA ALA A 254 -5.41 7.22 -13.27
C ALA A 254 -4.25 7.85 -14.03
N ASP A 255 -3.10 8.02 -13.37
CA ASP A 255 -1.84 8.45 -13.97
C ASP A 255 -0.85 7.29 -14.09
N LEU A 256 -0.99 6.27 -13.24
CA LEU A 256 -0.18 5.06 -13.26
C LEU A 256 -1.05 3.82 -13.09
N ILE A 257 -0.59 2.70 -13.63
CA ILE A 257 -1.24 1.39 -13.49
C ILE A 257 -0.34 0.45 -12.69
N ALA A 258 -0.86 -0.09 -11.59
CA ALA A 258 -0.19 -1.14 -10.83
C ALA A 258 -0.72 -2.52 -11.22
N VAL A 259 0.22 -3.43 -11.48
CA VAL A 259 -0.07 -4.83 -11.86
C VAL A 259 0.63 -5.75 -10.88
N GLY A 260 -0.13 -6.64 -10.23
CA GLY A 260 0.41 -7.63 -9.28
C GLY A 260 0.48 -9.03 -9.89
N ARG A 261 -0.64 -9.77 -9.81
CA ARG A 261 -0.78 -11.16 -10.30
C ARG A 261 -0.40 -11.34 -11.78
N GLY A 262 -0.48 -10.29 -12.60
CA GLY A 262 -0.02 -10.31 -13.99
C GLY A 262 1.48 -10.63 -14.09
N PHE A 263 2.33 -9.92 -13.34
CA PHE A 263 3.77 -10.16 -13.30
C PHE A 263 4.15 -11.52 -12.69
N LEU A 264 3.37 -12.04 -11.74
CA LEU A 264 3.60 -13.39 -11.19
C LEU A 264 3.37 -14.50 -12.23
N ARG A 265 2.40 -14.32 -13.13
CA ARG A 265 2.12 -15.26 -14.22
C ARG A 265 3.06 -15.06 -15.41
N HIS A 266 3.36 -13.81 -15.72
CA HIS A 266 4.15 -13.40 -16.87
C HIS A 266 5.13 -12.31 -16.45
N PRO A 267 6.40 -12.64 -16.14
CA PRO A 267 7.38 -11.63 -15.72
C PRO A 267 7.64 -10.59 -16.81
N ASN A 268 7.36 -10.93 -18.07
CA ASN A 268 7.41 -10.03 -19.23
C ASN A 268 6.10 -9.27 -19.47
N PHE A 269 5.24 -9.08 -18.45
CA PHE A 269 3.93 -8.43 -18.61
C PHE A 269 4.01 -7.10 -19.38
N ALA A 270 4.98 -6.24 -19.07
CA ALA A 270 5.16 -4.97 -19.77
C ALA A 270 5.49 -5.14 -21.27
N LEU A 271 6.24 -6.19 -21.64
CA LEU A 271 6.53 -6.51 -23.04
C LEU A 271 5.31 -7.07 -23.76
N ASN A 272 4.50 -7.87 -23.06
CA ASN A 272 3.22 -8.34 -23.60
C ASN A 272 2.26 -7.18 -23.81
N ALA A 273 2.13 -6.27 -22.83
CA ALA A 273 1.31 -5.08 -22.95
C ALA A 273 1.76 -4.19 -24.12
N ALA A 274 3.08 -4.02 -24.31
CA ALA A 274 3.61 -3.30 -25.46
C ALA A 274 3.24 -3.96 -26.81
N ARG A 275 3.28 -5.30 -26.89
CA ARG A 275 2.83 -6.04 -28.07
C ARG A 275 1.32 -5.87 -28.28
N ASP A 276 0.52 -5.98 -27.23
CA ASP A 276 -0.94 -5.82 -27.29
C ASP A 276 -1.29 -4.42 -27.85
N LEU A 277 -0.56 -3.38 -27.41
CA LEU A 277 -0.72 -1.99 -27.85
C LEU A 277 0.03 -1.63 -29.15
N ASN A 278 0.70 -2.59 -29.79
CA ASN A 278 1.52 -2.37 -30.98
C ASN A 278 2.56 -1.24 -30.83
N VAL A 279 3.22 -1.17 -29.66
CA VAL A 279 4.29 -0.22 -29.36
C VAL A 279 5.64 -0.91 -29.17
N LYS A 280 6.70 -0.24 -29.60
CA LYS A 280 8.06 -0.78 -29.55
C LYS A 280 8.65 -0.64 -28.14
N ALA A 281 8.57 -1.70 -27.33
CA ALA A 281 9.22 -1.74 -26.01
C ALA A 281 10.74 -1.82 -26.10
N ALA A 282 11.46 -1.09 -25.25
CA ALA A 282 12.89 -1.27 -25.06
C ALA A 282 13.17 -2.66 -24.47
N LEU A 283 14.07 -3.42 -25.11
CA LEU A 283 14.51 -4.72 -24.62
C LEU A 283 15.95 -4.63 -24.17
N SER A 284 16.33 -5.48 -23.21
CA SER A 284 17.74 -5.77 -22.97
C SER A 284 18.38 -6.29 -24.26
N GLN A 285 19.65 -5.97 -24.48
CA GLN A 285 20.36 -6.36 -25.71
C GLN A 285 20.31 -7.88 -25.94
N GLN A 286 20.37 -8.65 -24.84
CA GLN A 286 20.32 -10.10 -24.81
C GLN A 286 18.99 -10.65 -25.35
N TYR A 287 17.89 -9.90 -25.23
CA TYR A 287 16.57 -10.28 -25.73
C TYR A 287 16.17 -9.58 -27.03
N SER A 288 17.06 -8.75 -27.60
CA SER A 288 16.77 -7.98 -28.82
C SER A 288 16.30 -8.82 -30.01
N ARG A 289 16.82 -10.06 -30.15
CA ARG A 289 16.44 -11.02 -31.21
C ARG A 289 15.13 -11.78 -30.93
N GLY A 290 14.58 -11.65 -29.72
CA GLY A 290 13.28 -12.23 -29.35
C GLY A 290 12.07 -11.42 -29.79
N ARG A 291 12.28 -10.28 -30.48
CA ARG A 291 11.18 -9.50 -31.04
C ARG A 291 10.49 -10.24 -32.17
N THR A 292 9.16 -10.27 -32.11
CA THR A 292 8.34 -10.70 -33.24
C THR A 292 8.59 -9.75 -34.42
N ILE A 293 8.83 -10.29 -35.61
CA ILE A 293 9.18 -9.53 -36.83
C ILE A 293 8.00 -8.65 -37.33
N TYR A 294 6.81 -8.81 -36.74
CA TYR A 294 5.55 -8.21 -37.21
C TYR A 294 4.90 -7.21 -36.24
N SER A 295 5.66 -6.64 -35.30
CA SER A 295 5.23 -5.51 -34.44
C SER A 295 6.09 -4.27 -34.68
#